data_AF-A0A7W1NTZ8-F1
#
_entry.id   AF-A0A7W1NTZ8-F1
#
_cell.length_a   1.000
_cell.length_b   1.000
_cell.length_c   1.000
_cell.angle_alpha   90.00
_cell.angle_beta   90.00
_cell.angle_gamma   90.00
#
_symmetry.space_group_name_H-M   'P 1'
#
loop_
_entity.id
_entity.type
_entity.pdbx_description
1 polymer ?
#
loop_
_entity_poly.entity_id
_entity_poly.type
_entity_poly.pdbx_seq_one_letter_code
_entity_poly.pdbx_strand_id
1 'polypeptide(L)' 'MTQPAVTPTDPALARLSEDDLMHKRREALEAFEDAKNKGQDSAELEAKYKTLEAEHNRRVKNNIPH' A
#
# COMPACT_ATOMS: atom_id res chain seq x y z
N MET A 1 -12.02 -22.43 -7.35
CA MET A 1 -12.08 -20.99 -7.69
C MET A 1 -11.39 -20.25 -6.56
N THR A 2 -10.17 -19.78 -6.76
CA THR A 2 -9.40 -19.12 -5.69
C THR A 2 -9.83 -17.65 -5.67
N GLN A 3 -10.65 -17.25 -4.69
CA GLN A 3 -10.96 -15.84 -4.47
C GLN A 3 -9.64 -15.08 -4.29
N PRO A 4 -9.45 -13.90 -4.93
CA PRO A 4 -8.34 -13.04 -4.56
C PRO A 4 -8.53 -12.70 -3.08
N ALA A 5 -7.55 -13.05 -2.25
CA ALA A 5 -7.58 -12.73 -0.84
C ALA A 5 -7.83 -11.23 -0.71
N VAL A 6 -9.02 -10.87 -0.21
CA VAL A 6 -9.28 -9.52 0.30
C VAL A 6 -8.36 -9.39 1.50
N THR A 7 -7.13 -8.94 1.25
CA THR A 7 -6.19 -8.59 2.32
C THR A 7 -6.99 -7.69 3.25
N PRO A 8 -7.10 -8.02 4.56
CA PRO A 8 -7.88 -7.21 5.47
C PRO A 8 -7.35 -5.79 5.35
N THR A 9 -8.20 -4.90 4.83
CA THR A 9 -7.86 -3.50 4.70
C THR A 9 -7.49 -3.02 6.09
N ASP A 10 -6.22 -2.68 6.29
CA ASP A 10 -5.72 -2.30 7.60
C ASP A 10 -6.54 -1.09 8.07
N PRO A 11 -7.32 -1.22 9.16
CA PRO A 11 -8.23 -0.17 9.59
C PRO A 11 -7.48 1.08 10.05
N ALA A 12 -6.17 1.00 10.33
CA ALA A 12 -5.36 2.18 10.58
C ALA A 12 -5.06 2.92 9.27
N LEU A 13 -4.76 2.22 8.17
CA LEU A 13 -4.61 2.83 6.83
C LEU A 13 -5.90 3.48 6.33
N ALA A 14 -7.05 2.84 6.55
CA ALA A 14 -8.36 3.35 6.17
C ALA A 14 -8.75 4.66 6.89
N ARG A 15 -8.08 5.00 8.00
CA ARG A 15 -8.32 6.23 8.79
C ARG A 15 -7.33 7.35 8.48
N LEU A 16 -6.28 7.09 7.70
CA LEU A 16 -5.29 8.10 7.31
C LEU A 16 -5.88 9.10 6.33
N SER A 17 -5.31 10.30 6.20
CA SER A 17 -5.65 11.20 5.10
C SER A 17 -5.11 10.66 3.77
N GLU A 18 -5.54 11.22 2.63
CA GLU A 18 -4.96 10.87 1.32
C GLU A 18 -3.48 11.25 1.23
N ASP A 19 -3.11 12.41 1.78
CA ASP A 19 -1.72 12.87 1.88
C ASP A 19 -0.87 11.93 2.75
N ASP A 20 -1.32 11.58 3.95
CA ASP A 20 -0.66 10.59 4.82
C ASP A 20 -0.49 9.23 4.14
N LEU A 21 -1.52 8.77 3.42
CA LEU A 21 -1.47 7.49 2.71
C LEU A 21 -0.44 7.52 1.58
N MET A 22 -0.37 8.62 0.84
CA MET A 22 0.61 8.84 -0.22
C MET A 22 2.03 9.01 0.34
N HIS A 23 2.19 9.68 1.48
CA HIS A 23 3.45 9.80 2.19
C HIS A 23 3.97 8.43 2.61
N LYS A 24 3.15 7.63 3.31
CA LYS A 24 3.52 6.27 3.71
C LYS A 24 3.81 5.36 2.52
N ARG A 25 3.04 5.49 1.43
CA ARG A 25 3.29 4.72 0.19
C ARG A 25 4.67 5.06 -0.38
N ARG A 26 5.05 6.33 -0.38
CA ARG A 26 6.37 6.78 -0.85
C ARG A 26 7.48 6.27 0.06
N GLU A 27 7.34 6.38 1.37
CA GLU A 27 8.31 5.83 2.34
C GLU A 27 8.49 4.31 2.16
N ALA A 28 7.39 3.57 2.01
CA ALA A 28 7.45 2.13 1.78
C ALA A 28 8.12 1.76 0.45
N LEU A 29 7.90 2.55 -0.60
CA LEU A 29 8.56 2.37 -1.90
C LEU A 29 10.07 2.64 -1.79
N GLU A 30 10.46 3.75 -1.17
CA GLU A 30 11.86 4.12 -0.99
C GLU A 30 12.61 3.07 -0.16
N ALA A 31 12.00 2.62 0.95
CA ALA A 31 12.54 1.54 1.76
C ALA A 31 12.65 0.22 0.96
N PHE A 32 11.64 -0.12 0.16
CA PHE A 32 11.66 -1.30 -0.71
C PHE A 32 12.80 -1.24 -1.72
N GLU A 33 12.98 -0.10 -2.40
CA GLU A 33 14.05 0.11 -3.36
C GLU A 33 15.43 0.07 -2.70
N ASP A 34 15.60 0.70 -1.53
CA ASP A 34 16.83 0.65 -0.74
C ASP A 34 17.16 -0.79 -0.30
N ALA A 35 16.17 -1.53 0.22
CA ALA A 35 16.33 -2.92 0.63
C ALA A 35 16.69 -3.82 -0.57
N LYS A 36 16.04 -3.63 -1.73
CA LYS A 36 16.41 -4.34 -2.96
C LYS A 36 17.82 -4.01 -3.43
N ASN A 37 18.21 -2.75 -3.36
CA ASN A 37 19.55 -2.30 -3.75
C ASN A 37 20.64 -2.86 -2.82
N LYS A 38 20.32 -3.04 -1.54
CA LYS A 38 21.19 -3.70 -0.55
C LYS A 38 21.15 -5.23 -0.60
N GLY A 39 20.31 -5.82 -1.45
CA GLY A 39 20.11 -7.28 -1.51
C GLY A 39 19.46 -7.86 -0.26
N GLN A 40 18.73 -7.06 0.51
CA GLN A 40 18.00 -7.48 1.71
C GLN A 40 16.62 -8.04 1.33
N ASP A 41 16.03 -8.83 2.23
CA ASP A 41 14.66 -9.26 2.08
C ASP A 41 13.74 -8.05 2.08
N SER A 42 13.07 -7.86 0.94
CA SER A 42 12.20 -6.72 0.67
C SER A 42 10.75 -7.17 0.49
N ALA A 43 10.44 -8.44 0.80
CA ALA A 43 9.10 -8.99 0.62
C ALA A 43 8.09 -8.32 1.57
N GLU A 44 8.50 -8.04 2.82
CA GLU A 44 7.66 -7.30 3.77
C GLU A 44 7.43 -5.85 3.34
N LEU A 45 8.45 -5.21 2.75
CA LEU A 45 8.36 -3.83 2.26
C LEU A 45 7.48 -3.75 1.00
N GLU A 46 7.60 -4.72 0.10
CA GLU A 46 6.73 -4.87 -1.06
C GLU A 46 5.28 -5.10 -0.63
N ALA A 47 5.05 -5.97 0.36
CA ALA A 47 3.71 -6.24 0.90
C ALA A 47 3.09 -4.99 1.54
N LYS A 48 3.88 -4.22 2.29
CA LYS A 48 3.45 -2.92 2.85
C LYS A 48 3.09 -1.93 1.74
N TYR A 49 3.96 -1.76 0.76
CA TYR A 49 3.72 -0.88 -0.40
C TYR A 49 2.44 -1.26 -1.15
N LYS A 50 2.27 -2.54 -1.49
CA LYS A 50 1.08 -3.05 -2.20
C LYS A 50 -0.20 -2.83 -1.40
N THR A 51 -0.15 -2.96 -0.09
CA THR A 51 -1.30 -2.70 0.79
C THR A 51 -1.69 -1.21 0.77
N LEU A 52 -0.70 -0.32 0.86
CA LEU A 52 -0.89 1.13 0.78
C LEU A 52 -1.43 1.56 -0.59
N GLU A 53 -0.90 1.00 -1.67
CA GLU A 53 -1.37 1.24 -3.04
C GLU A 53 -2.79 0.71 -3.26
N ALA A 54 -3.13 -0.46 -2.71
CA ALA A 54 -4.48 -1.03 -2.80
C ALA A 54 -5.51 -0.16 -2.09
N GLU A 55 -5.21 0.36 -0.90
CA GLU A 55 -6.06 1.31 -0.17
C GLU A 55 -6.23 2.62 -0.94
N HIS A 56 -5.14 3.17 -1.47
CA HIS A 56 -5.19 4.38 -2.27
C HIS A 56 -6.06 4.19 -3.51
N ASN A 57 -5.86 3.10 -4.25
CA ASN A 57 -6.68 2.77 -5.42
C ASN A 57 -8.15 2.54 -5.04
N ARG A 58 -8.43 1.96 -3.87
CA ARG A 58 -9.81 1.80 -3.37
C ARG A 58 -10.46 3.15 -3.09
N ARG A 59 -9.75 4.07 -2.45
CA ARG A 59 -10.23 5.44 -2.18
C ARG A 59 -10.47 6.21 -3.46
N VAL A 60 -9.50 6.21 -4.37
CA VAL A 60 -9.64 6.85 -5.68
C VAL A 60 -10.86 6.28 -6.42
N LYS A 61 -11.02 4.94 -6.48
CA LYS A 61 -12.18 4.30 -7.12
C LYS A 61 -13.52 4.65 -6.45
N ASN A 62 -13.56 4.73 -5.13
CA ASN A 62 -14.77 5.10 -4.39
C ASN A 62 -15.08 6.61 -4.44
N ASN A 63 -14.11 7.45 -4.80
CA ASN A 63 -14.23 8.91 -4.84
C ASN A 63 -14.38 9.46 -6.29
N ILE A 64 -14.46 8.58 -7.30
CA ILE A 64 -14.86 8.96 -8.66
C ILE A 64 -16.38 9.17 -8.67
N PRO A 65 -16.89 10.39 -8.96
CA PRO A 65 -18.32 10.63 -9.08
C PRO A 65 -18.90 9.83 -10.25
N HIS A 66 -20.02 9.14 -9.99
CA HIS A 66 -20.81 8.43 -11.00
C HIS A 66 -21.62 9.41 -11.86
#